data_AF-A0A4V2SKM0-F1
#
_entry.id   AF-A0A4V2SKM0-F1
#
_cell.length_a   1.000
_cell.length_b   1.000
_cell.length_c   1.000
_cell.angle_alpha   90.00
_cell.angle_beta   90.00
_cell.angle_gamma   90.00
#
_symmetry.space_group_name_H-M   'P 1'
#
loop_
_entity.id
_entity.type
_entity.pdbx_description
1 polymer ?
#
loop_
_entity_poly.entity_id
_entity_poly.type
_entity_poly.pdbx_seq_one_letter_code
_entity_poly.pdbx_strand_id
1 'polypeptide(L)' 'MANTIVIDGQSYDTASLSTHARHLLASIAAVEERLRDEERKLAALETARFVHNAALKSEIVAVRTGVDLRGLLQD' A
#
# COMPACT_ATOMS: atom_id res chain seq x y z
N MET A 1 31.01 2.91 -9.16
CA MET A 1 29.94 1.95 -9.45
C MET A 1 28.96 2.64 -10.39
N ALA A 2 28.81 2.14 -11.62
CA ALA A 2 27.94 2.77 -12.62
C ALA A 2 26.49 2.62 -12.16
N ASN A 3 25.80 3.74 -11.97
CA ASN A 3 24.44 3.76 -11.46
C ASN A 3 23.52 3.83 -12.69
N THR A 4 23.18 2.67 -13.22
CA THR A 4 22.46 2.53 -14.49
C THR A 4 20.96 2.40 -14.22
N ILE A 5 20.14 3.15 -14.95
CA ILE A 5 18.68 3.06 -14.89
C ILE A 5 18.12 2.57 -16.22
N VAL A 6 17.06 1.77 -16.17
CA VAL A 6 16.37 1.29 -17.37
C VAL A 6 15.05 2.05 -17.50
N ILE A 7 14.90 2.77 -18.61
CA ILE A 7 13.65 3.47 -18.97
C ILE A 7 13.24 2.94 -20.35
N ASP A 8 12.01 2.45 -20.48
CA ASP A 8 11.46 1.89 -21.73
C ASP A 8 12.35 0.80 -22.36
N GLY A 9 12.99 -0.02 -21.52
CA GLY A 9 13.90 -1.09 -21.95
C GLY A 9 15.27 -0.61 -22.43
N GLN A 10 15.53 0.70 -22.42
CA GLN A 10 16.83 1.28 -22.73
C GLN A 10 17.61 1.59 -21.46
N SER A 11 18.89 1.25 -21.48
CA SER A 11 19.79 1.38 -20.33
C SER A 11 20.54 2.71 -20.40
N TYR A 12 20.31 3.57 -19.41
CA TYR A 12 20.93 4.88 -19.30
C TYR A 12 21.90 4.92 -18.12
N ASP A 13 23.12 5.42 -18.35
CA ASP A 13 24.03 5.74 -17.25
C ASP A 13 23.58 7.06 -16.61
N THR A 14 23.20 7.03 -15.33
CA THR A 14 22.76 8.25 -14.63
C THR A 14 23.85 9.30 -14.53
N ALA A 15 25.14 8.94 -14.63
CA ALA A 15 26.23 9.90 -14.65
C ALA A 15 26.30 10.71 -15.97
N SER A 16 25.78 10.15 -17.06
CA SER A 16 25.70 10.80 -18.38
C SER A 16 24.50 11.74 -18.51
N LEU A 17 23.55 11.69 -17.56
CA LEU A 17 22.36 12.52 -17.58
C LEU A 17 22.66 13.96 -17.15
N SER A 18 21.89 14.91 -17.69
CA SER A 18 21.98 16.31 -17.26
C SER A 18 21.68 16.44 -15.76
N THR A 19 22.22 17.48 -15.12
CA THR A 19 21.93 17.76 -13.70
C THR A 19 20.43 17.90 -13.44
N HIS A 20 19.69 18.49 -14.38
CA HIS A 20 18.24 18.58 -14.30
C HIS A 20 17.56 17.21 -14.32
N ALA A 21 17.96 16.32 -15.24
CA ALA A 21 17.40 14.96 -15.32
C ALA A 21 17.70 14.14 -14.05
N ARG A 22 18.89 14.27 -13.46
CA ARG A 22 19.22 13.62 -12.18
C ARG A 22 18.35 14.12 -11.03
N HIS A 23 18.06 15.43 -10.97
CA HIS A 23 17.14 15.97 -9.97
C HIS A 23 15.70 15.48 -10.16
N LEU A 24 15.22 15.40 -11.40
CA LEU A 24 13.89 14.85 -11.68
C LEU A 24 13.79 13.39 -11.24
N LEU A 25 14.80 12.56 -11.54
CA LEU A 25 14.84 11.16 -11.08
C LEU A 25 14.79 11.04 -9.56
N ALA A 26 15.53 11.90 -8.84
CA ALA A 26 15.47 11.92 -7.38
C ALA A 26 14.07 12.30 -6.86
N SER A 27 13.42 13.29 -7.49
CA SER A 27 12.05 13.68 -7.15
C SER A 27 11.05 12.55 -7.43
N ILE A 28 11.18 11.87 -8.56
CA ILE A 28 10.34 10.71 -8.91
C ILE A 28 10.51 9.62 -7.86
N ALA A 29 11.74 9.23 -7.53
CA ALA A 29 12.01 8.22 -6.51
C ALA A 29 11.40 8.58 -5.13
N ALA A 30 11.46 9.86 -4.75
CA ALA A 30 10.86 10.34 -3.50
C ALA A 30 9.33 10.27 -3.53
N VAL A 31 8.70 10.64 -4.65
CA VAL A 31 7.24 10.55 -4.82
C VAL A 31 6.77 9.09 -4.86
N GLU A 32 7.51 8.21 -5.54
CA GLU A 32 7.21 6.78 -5.57
C GLU A 32 7.27 6.15 -4.18
N GLU A 33 8.27 6.50 -3.37
CA GLU A 33 8.35 6.00 -2.00
C GLU A 33 7.16 6.48 -1.18
N ARG A 34 6.79 7.75 -1.33
CA ARG A 34 5.63 8.29 -0.64
C ARG A 34 4.34 7.61 -1.08
N LEU A 35 4.20 7.32 -2.37
CA LEU A 35 3.04 6.63 -2.92
C LEU A 35 2.92 5.22 -2.33
N ARG A 36 4.02 4.46 -2.31
CA ARG A 36 4.07 3.11 -1.70
C ARG A 36 3.64 3.13 -0.23
N ASP A 37 4.05 4.15 0.52
CA ASP A 37 3.66 4.28 1.93
C ASP A 37 2.17 4.58 2.11
N GLU A 38 1.59 5.46 1.28
CA GLU A 38 0.15 5.74 1.34
C GLU A 38 -0.69 4.53 0.88
N GLU A 39 -0.23 3.76 -0.12
CA GLU A 39 -0.88 2.51 -0.54
C GLU A 39 -0.89 1.47 0.58
N ARG A 40 0.22 1.32 1.32
CA ARG A 40 0.28 0.44 2.51
C ARG A 40 -0.71 0.86 3.59
N LYS A 41 -0.82 2.16 3.86
CA LYS A 41 -1.79 2.68 4.84
C LYS A 41 -3.21 2.43 4.39
N LEU A 42 -3.51 2.63 3.11
CA LEU A 42 -4.83 2.35 2.55
C LEU A 42 -5.21 0.88 2.75
N ALA A 43 -4.34 -0.05 2.38
CA ALA A 43 -4.57 -1.49 2.56
C ALA A 43 -4.80 -1.86 4.04
N ALA A 44 -4.05 -1.26 4.96
CA ALA A 44 -4.25 -1.46 6.40
C ALA A 44 -5.62 -0.95 6.87
N LEU A 45 -6.03 0.24 6.42
CA LEU A 45 -7.33 0.82 6.76
C LEU A 45 -8.50 0.01 6.17
N GLU A 46 -8.37 -0.48 4.95
CA GLU A 46 -9.39 -1.34 4.33
C GLU A 46 -9.55 -2.65 5.10
N THR A 47 -8.44 -3.26 5.54
CA THR A 47 -8.45 -4.46 6.38
C THR A 47 -9.13 -4.17 7.72
N ALA A 48 -8.76 -3.08 8.39
CA ALA A 48 -9.38 -2.66 9.65
C ALA A 48 -10.89 -2.42 9.49
N ARG A 49 -11.30 -1.75 8.40
CA ARG A 49 -12.71 -1.51 8.07
C ARG A 49 -13.46 -2.81 7.84
N PHE A 50 -12.86 -3.78 7.16
CA PHE A 50 -13.46 -5.10 6.94
C PHE A 50 -13.68 -5.84 8.27
N VAL A 51 -12.64 -5.92 9.11
CA VAL A 51 -12.71 -6.58 10.42
C VAL A 51 -13.75 -5.90 11.32
N HIS A 52 -13.79 -4.57 11.34
CA HIS A 52 -14.76 -3.82 12.14
C HIS A 52 -16.20 -4.10 11.68
N ASN A 53 -16.46 -4.10 10.37
CA ASN A 53 -17.78 -4.44 9.84
C ASN A 53 -18.18 -5.89 10.15
N ALA A 54 -17.24 -6.83 10.10
CA ALA A 54 -17.50 -8.22 10.48
C ALA A 54 -17.87 -8.33 11.96
N ALA A 55 -17.16 -7.62 12.84
CA ALA A 55 -17.44 -7.58 14.26
C ALA A 55 -18.83 -6.99 14.55
N LEU A 56 -19.19 -5.86 13.93
CA LEU A 56 -20.51 -5.25 14.07
C LEU A 56 -21.63 -6.16 13.59
N LYS A 57 -21.44 -6.83 12.44
CA LYS A 57 -22.42 -7.81 11.93
C LYS A 57 -22.61 -8.96 12.91
N SER A 58 -21.51 -9.47 13.48
CA SER A 58 -21.56 -10.53 14.48
C SER A 58 -22.34 -10.10 15.73
N GLU A 59 -22.09 -8.87 16.22
CA GLU A 59 -22.79 -8.31 17.38
C GLU A 59 -24.29 -8.14 17.12
N ILE A 60 -24.67 -7.60 15.95
CA ILE A 60 -26.08 -7.45 15.56
C ILE A 60 -26.79 -8.81 15.52
N VAL A 61 -26.14 -9.85 14.98
CA VAL A 61 -26.74 -11.19 14.96
C VAL A 61 -26.88 -11.72 16.38
N ALA A 62 -25.84 -11.61 17.22
CA ALA A 62 -25.88 -12.06 18.61
C ALA A 62 -27.03 -11.40 19.39
N VAL A 63 -27.24 -10.10 19.25
CA VAL A 63 -28.34 -9.38 19.89
C VAL A 63 -29.72 -9.84 19.36
N ARG A 64 -29.83 -10.11 18.05
CA ARG A 64 -31.11 -10.44 17.42
C ARG A 64 -31.54 -11.90 17.60
N THR A 65 -30.60 -12.83 17.63
CA THR A 65 -30.89 -14.28 17.67
C THR A 65 -30.44 -14.96 18.96
N GLY A 66 -29.69 -14.28 19.83
CA GLY A 66 -29.10 -14.85 21.04
C GLY A 66 -27.90 -15.77 20.76
N VAL A 67 -27.45 -15.90 19.50
CA VAL A 67 -26.35 -16.77 19.07
C VAL A 67 -25.12 -15.93 18.78
N ASP A 68 -24.05 -16.12 19.56
CA ASP A 68 -22.77 -15.46 19.31
C ASP A 68 -22.01 -16.15 18.16
N LEU A 69 -21.88 -15.44 17.04
CA LEU A 69 -21.15 -15.91 15.85
C LEU A 69 -19.66 -15.55 15.87
N ARG A 70 -19.19 -14.79 16.87
CA ARG A 70 -17.82 -14.27 16.92
C ARG A 70 -16.79 -15.40 17.02
N GLY A 71 -17.15 -16.52 17.64
CA GLY A 71 -16.33 -17.72 17.74
C GLY A 71 -16.29 -18.61 16.49
N LEU A 72 -17.18 -18.39 15.51
CA LEU A 72 -17.26 -19.18 14.27
C LEU A 72 -16.55 -18.50 13.07
N LEU A 73 -16.10 -17.26 13.25
CA LEU A 73 -15.46 -16.44 12.21
C LEU A 73 -13.94 -16.28 12.42
N GLN A 74 -13.35 -17.01 13.38
CA GLN A 74 -11.93 -16.93 13.75
C GLN A 74 -11.02 -18.02 13.13
N ASP A 75 -11.54 -18.83 12.21
CA ASP A 75 -10.74 -19.78 11.40
C ASP A 75 -10.15 -19.12 10.15
#